data_AF-A0A355BME6-F1
#
_entry.id   AF-A0A355BME6-F1
#
_cell.length_a   1.000
_cell.length_b   1.000
_cell.length_c   1.000
_cell.angle_alpha   90.00
_cell.angle_beta   90.00
_cell.angle_gamma   90.00
#
_symmetry.space_group_name_H-M   'P 1'
#
loop_
_entity.id
_entity.type
_entity.pdbx_description
1 polymer ?
#
loop_
_entity_poly.entity_id
_entity_poly.type
_entity_poly.pdbx_seq_one_letter_code
_entity_poly.pdbx_strand_id
1 'polypeptide(L)'
;NDKCAAGTGRFLQVMAQVLGMDVSDLADAEDPSETVSINSMCTVFAESEIIGHLAQGMSRGGLIAGLHQSVAKRVAGMAARVGVVGPVAFTGGVAKNTGIRRALEEELKAPLLTPEECQFTGALGAALLARNL
;
A
#
# COMPACT_ATOMS: atom_id res chain seq x y z
N ASN A 1 19.35 1.52 2.94
CA ASN A 1 18.90 0.32 2.21
C ASN A 1 17.42 0.49 1.86
N ASP A 2 17.09 1.48 1.02
CA ASP A 2 15.70 1.92 0.76
C ASP A 2 15.02 1.20 -0.41
N LYS A 3 15.69 0.19 -1.00
CA LYS A 3 15.21 -0.62 -2.14
C LYS A 3 14.59 -1.97 -1.72
N CYS A 4 14.47 -2.23 -0.41
CA CYS A 4 13.81 -3.44 0.06
C CYS A 4 12.29 -3.32 -0.22
N ALA A 5 11.64 -4.41 -0.62
CA ALA A 5 10.26 -4.53 -1.15
C ALA A 5 9.12 -3.92 -0.29
N ALA A 6 9.45 -3.29 0.83
CA ALA A 6 8.61 -2.48 1.70
C ALA A 6 7.85 -1.40 0.89
N GLY A 7 6.54 -1.59 0.73
CA GLY A 7 5.66 -0.68 -0.02
C GLY A 7 5.40 -1.07 -1.48
N THR A 8 5.78 -2.29 -1.89
CA THR A 8 5.47 -2.85 -3.21
C THR A 8 4.34 -3.86 -3.15
N GLY A 9 3.75 -4.22 -4.29
CA GLY A 9 2.73 -5.28 -4.36
C GLY A 9 3.20 -6.63 -3.81
N ARG A 10 4.51 -6.94 -3.87
CA ARG A 10 5.06 -8.18 -3.31
C ARG A 10 4.96 -8.22 -1.79
N PHE A 11 5.15 -7.10 -1.12
CA PHE A 11 4.97 -7.02 0.33
C PHE A 11 3.52 -7.35 0.70
N LEU A 12 2.55 -6.73 0.03
CA LEU A 12 1.13 -7.01 0.25
C LEU A 12 0.76 -8.48 -0.03
N GLN A 13 1.32 -9.08 -1.08
CA GLN A 13 1.13 -10.51 -1.37
C GLN A 13 1.60 -11.41 -0.23
N VAL A 14 2.79 -11.17 0.32
CA VAL A 14 3.30 -11.99 1.44
C VAL A 14 2.43 -11.80 2.67
N MET A 15 2.05 -10.57 3.00
CA MET A 15 1.19 -10.31 4.17
C MET A 15 -0.21 -10.91 4.01
N ALA A 16 -0.78 -10.88 2.81
CA ALA A 16 -2.04 -11.56 2.50
C ALA A 16 -1.91 -13.07 2.72
N GLN A 17 -0.81 -13.70 2.27
CA GLN A 17 -0.54 -15.12 2.51
C GLN A 17 -0.43 -15.46 3.99
N VAL A 18 0.24 -14.63 4.79
CA VAL A 18 0.31 -14.79 6.26
C VAL A 18 -1.07 -14.73 6.90
N LEU A 19 -1.93 -13.84 6.39
CA LEU A 19 -3.33 -13.75 6.80
C LEU A 19 -4.18 -14.89 6.22
N GLY A 20 -3.70 -15.69 5.27
CA GLY A 20 -4.47 -16.73 4.59
C GLY A 20 -5.54 -16.16 3.66
N MET A 21 -5.21 -15.08 2.94
CA MET A 21 -6.11 -14.34 2.06
C MET A 21 -5.44 -14.05 0.71
N ASP A 22 -6.24 -13.71 -0.30
CA ASP A 22 -5.73 -13.12 -1.53
C ASP A 22 -5.51 -11.62 -1.36
N VAL A 23 -4.53 -11.08 -2.10
CA VAL A 23 -4.17 -9.65 -2.03
C VAL A 23 -5.31 -8.74 -2.50
N SER A 24 -6.21 -9.25 -3.35
CA SER A 24 -7.42 -8.56 -3.80
C SER A 24 -8.40 -8.29 -2.67
N ASP A 25 -8.42 -9.17 -1.66
CA ASP A 25 -9.46 -9.17 -0.63
C ASP A 25 -9.07 -8.31 0.57
N LEU A 26 -7.80 -7.91 0.67
CA LEU A 26 -7.30 -7.07 1.75
C LEU A 26 -8.07 -5.76 1.86
N ALA A 27 -8.40 -5.12 0.73
CA ALA A 27 -9.10 -3.84 0.76
C ALA A 27 -10.52 -3.97 1.33
N ASP A 28 -11.23 -5.04 1.01
CA ASP A 28 -12.61 -5.26 1.47
C ASP A 28 -12.67 -5.80 2.91
N ALA A 29 -11.61 -6.47 3.37
CA ALA A 29 -11.52 -7.07 4.68
C ALA A 29 -10.93 -6.14 5.76
N GLU A 30 -10.52 -4.92 5.40
CA GLU A 30 -9.97 -3.98 6.36
C GLU A 30 -11.06 -3.43 7.31
N ASP A 31 -10.67 -3.17 8.57
CA ASP A 31 -11.48 -2.40 9.52
C ASP A 31 -10.64 -1.25 10.09
N PRO A 32 -10.78 -0.04 9.53
CA PRO A 32 -10.03 1.12 10.00
C PRO A 32 -10.35 1.51 11.45
N SER A 33 -11.52 1.13 11.98
CA SER A 33 -11.93 1.48 13.34
C SER A 33 -11.19 0.68 14.42
N GLU A 34 -10.64 -0.48 14.07
CA GLU A 34 -9.88 -1.37 14.95
C GLU A 34 -8.38 -1.41 14.60
N THR A 35 -7.87 -0.39 13.90
CA THR A 35 -6.50 -0.35 13.37
C THR A 35 -5.44 -0.78 14.39
N VAL A 36 -4.63 -1.77 14.02
CA VAL A 36 -3.48 -2.25 14.78
C VAL A 36 -2.19 -1.73 14.15
N SER A 37 -1.33 -1.05 14.91
CA SER A 37 -0.09 -0.49 14.34
C SER A 37 0.91 -1.58 13.95
N ILE A 38 1.34 -1.59 12.69
CA ILE A 38 2.45 -2.43 12.18
C ILE A 38 3.69 -1.55 11.98
N ASN A 39 4.73 -1.80 12.77
CA ASN A 39 5.92 -0.94 12.82
C ASN A 39 7.05 -1.42 11.89
N SER A 40 7.04 -2.71 11.55
CA SER A 40 8.09 -3.33 10.74
C SER A 40 7.80 -3.19 9.25
N MET A 41 8.74 -2.58 8.52
CA MET A 41 8.70 -2.50 7.05
C MET A 41 9.48 -3.64 6.36
N CYS A 42 10.34 -4.35 7.09
CA CYS A 42 10.99 -5.54 6.58
C CYS A 42 9.96 -6.67 6.48
N THR A 43 9.75 -7.26 5.30
CA THR A 43 8.74 -8.31 5.07
C THR A 43 8.82 -9.43 6.11
N VAL A 44 10.02 -9.90 6.44
CA VAL A 44 10.23 -11.00 7.41
C VAL A 44 9.84 -10.58 8.83
N PHE A 45 10.10 -9.33 9.22
CA PHE A 45 9.73 -8.85 10.55
C PHE A 45 8.24 -8.49 10.63
N ALA A 46 7.68 -7.94 9.55
CA ALA A 46 6.25 -7.67 9.43
C ALA A 46 5.44 -8.96 9.54
N GLU A 47 5.90 -10.04 8.92
CA GLU A 47 5.29 -11.37 9.04
C GLU A 47 5.26 -11.82 10.52
N SER A 48 6.40 -11.79 11.21
CA SER A 48 6.46 -12.16 12.64
C SER A 48 5.58 -11.26 13.52
N GLU A 49 5.52 -9.95 13.23
CA GLU A 49 4.69 -8.99 13.95
C GLU A 49 3.18 -9.30 13.78
N ILE A 50 2.75 -9.57 12.54
CA ILE A 50 1.35 -9.95 12.24
C ILE A 50 1.00 -11.28 12.92
N ILE A 51 1.86 -12.30 12.83
CA ILE A 51 1.62 -13.59 13.49
C ILE A 51 1.49 -13.40 15.02
N GLY A 52 2.36 -12.57 15.61
CA GLY A 52 2.30 -12.23 17.03
C GLY A 52 0.97 -11.58 17.43
N HIS A 53 0.51 -10.60 16.65
CA HIS A 53 -0.77 -9.95 16.91
C HIS A 53 -1.98 -10.86 16.72
N LEU A 54 -1.95 -11.75 15.71
CA LEU A 54 -2.98 -12.78 15.54
C LEU A 54 -3.03 -13.72 16.75
N ALA A 55 -1.87 -14.14 17.28
CA ALA A 55 -1.79 -14.97 18.47
C ALA A 55 -2.31 -14.26 19.73
N GLN A 56 -2.23 -12.93 19.78
CA GLN A 56 -2.81 -12.10 20.83
C GLN A 56 -4.32 -11.87 20.68
N GLY A 57 -4.94 -12.40 19.62
CA GLY A 57 -6.37 -12.26 19.35
C GLY A 57 -6.77 -10.89 18.82
N MET A 58 -5.83 -10.13 18.24
CA MET A 58 -6.15 -8.84 17.63
C MET A 58 -7.03 -9.00 16.39
N SER A 59 -7.82 -7.96 16.10
CA SER A 59 -8.72 -7.93 14.95
C SER A 59 -7.96 -8.10 13.64
N ARG A 60 -8.42 -9.02 12.81
CA ARG A 60 -7.87 -9.23 11.46
C ARG A 60 -8.09 -8.00 10.58
N GLY A 61 -9.27 -7.39 10.64
CA GLY A 61 -9.57 -6.16 9.90
C GLY A 61 -8.68 -5.00 10.38
N GLY A 62 -8.47 -4.90 11.69
CA GLY A 62 -7.55 -3.95 12.30
C GLY A 62 -6.10 -4.12 11.85
N LEU A 63 -5.62 -5.37 11.76
CA LEU A 63 -4.28 -5.68 11.24
C LEU A 63 -4.10 -5.28 9.78
N ILE A 64 -5.12 -5.51 8.96
CA ILE A 64 -5.11 -5.13 7.55
C ILE A 64 -5.11 -3.60 7.38
N ALA A 65 -5.91 -2.88 8.16
CA ALA A 65 -5.88 -1.42 8.18
C ALA A 65 -4.50 -0.90 8.63
N GLY A 66 -3.90 -1.55 9.61
CA GLY A 66 -2.53 -1.31 10.07
C GLY A 66 -1.46 -1.50 9.00
N LEU A 67 -1.57 -2.61 8.27
CA LEU A 67 -0.74 -2.92 7.12
C LEU A 67 -0.85 -1.83 6.05
N HIS A 68 -2.07 -1.40 5.72
CA HIS A 68 -2.30 -0.33 4.75
C HIS A 68 -1.68 1.00 5.21
N GLN A 69 -1.86 1.39 6.47
CA GLN A 69 -1.21 2.58 7.05
C GLN A 69 0.32 2.49 7.03
N SER A 70 0.89 1.33 7.31
CA SER A 70 2.34 1.12 7.31
C SER A 70 2.94 1.38 5.92
N VAL A 71 2.30 0.86 4.87
CA VAL A 71 2.67 1.12 3.48
C VAL A 71 2.49 2.59 3.12
N ALA A 72 1.35 3.20 3.48
CA ALA A 72 1.06 4.60 3.19
C ALA A 72 2.11 5.55 3.79
N LYS A 73 2.42 5.40 5.09
CA LYS A 73 3.46 6.17 5.80
C LYS A 73 4.81 6.09 5.10
N ARG A 74 5.18 4.89 4.63
CA ARG A 74 6.43 4.70 3.89
C ARG A 74 6.42 5.46 2.57
N VAL A 75 5.38 5.32 1.77
CA VAL A 75 5.26 5.97 0.45
C VAL A 75 5.23 7.48 0.60
N ALA A 76 4.41 8.00 1.53
CA ALA A 76 4.34 9.42 1.83
C ALA A 76 5.69 9.98 2.32
N GLY A 77 6.38 9.26 3.21
CA GLY A 77 7.71 9.65 3.67
C GLY A 77 8.76 9.71 2.56
N MET A 78 8.68 8.82 1.55
CA MET A 78 9.53 8.91 0.35
C MET A 78 9.14 10.09 -0.53
N ALA A 79 7.84 10.31 -0.74
CA ALA A 79 7.33 11.42 -1.55
C ALA A 79 7.68 12.79 -0.93
N ALA A 80 7.60 12.91 0.40
CA ALA A 80 7.95 14.14 1.11
C ALA A 80 9.40 14.58 0.89
N ARG A 81 10.34 13.63 0.73
CA ARG A 81 11.77 13.93 0.46
C ARG A 81 12.01 14.61 -0.88
N VAL A 82 11.15 14.37 -1.86
CA VAL A 82 11.23 14.99 -3.20
C VAL A 82 10.34 16.22 -3.34
N GLY A 83 9.55 16.53 -2.31
CA GLY A 83 8.50 17.55 -2.34
C GLY A 83 7.25 17.01 -3.03
N VAL A 84 6.10 17.15 -2.35
CA VAL A 84 4.80 16.79 -2.92
C VAL A 84 4.08 18.09 -3.27
N VAL A 85 3.89 18.32 -4.57
CA VAL A 85 3.08 19.43 -5.09
C VAL A 85 1.91 18.81 -5.86
N GLY A 86 0.69 19.18 -5.49
CA GLY A 86 -0.51 18.65 -6.12
C GLY A 86 -0.69 19.14 -7.56
N PRO A 87 -1.47 18.43 -8.39
CA PRO A 87 -2.19 17.20 -8.06
C PRO A 87 -1.30 15.94 -8.00
N VAL A 88 -1.64 14.98 -7.14
CA VAL A 88 -0.88 13.73 -6.95
C VAL A 88 -1.60 12.57 -7.64
N ALA A 89 -0.92 11.87 -8.54
CA ALA A 89 -1.45 10.68 -9.20
C ALA A 89 -0.91 9.40 -8.56
N PHE A 90 -1.79 8.43 -8.33
CA PHE A 90 -1.44 7.11 -7.81
C PHE A 90 -1.71 6.03 -8.87
N THR A 91 -0.65 5.32 -9.28
CA THR A 91 -0.68 4.39 -10.41
C THR A 91 0.08 3.09 -10.09
N GLY A 92 0.00 2.10 -10.99
CA GLY A 92 0.53 0.76 -10.77
C GLY A 92 -0.46 -0.19 -10.12
N GLY A 93 -0.10 -1.47 -9.98
CA GLY A 93 -1.03 -2.52 -9.51
C GLY A 93 -1.54 -2.29 -8.07
N VAL A 94 -0.72 -1.69 -7.20
CA VAL A 94 -1.13 -1.38 -5.81
C VAL A 94 -2.23 -0.32 -5.76
N ALA A 95 -2.34 0.54 -6.77
CA ALA A 95 -3.36 1.57 -6.84
C ALA A 95 -4.79 1.01 -7.00
N LYS A 96 -4.94 -0.29 -7.29
CA LYS A 96 -6.23 -0.99 -7.26
C LYS A 96 -6.72 -1.29 -5.84
N ASN A 97 -5.82 -1.35 -4.85
CA ASN A 97 -6.20 -1.57 -3.46
C ASN A 97 -6.70 -0.24 -2.88
N THR A 98 -8.02 -0.18 -2.65
CA THR A 98 -8.70 1.03 -2.15
C THR A 98 -8.32 1.38 -0.71
N GLY A 99 -7.98 0.39 0.12
CA GLY A 99 -7.50 0.61 1.49
C GLY A 99 -6.14 1.30 1.54
N ILE A 100 -5.22 0.95 0.63
CA ILE A 100 -3.95 1.68 0.46
C ILE A 100 -4.21 3.09 -0.05
N ARG A 101 -5.12 3.28 -1.02
CA ARG A 101 -5.47 4.61 -1.52
C ARG A 101 -5.96 5.49 -0.38
N ARG A 102 -6.93 4.99 0.42
CA ARG A 102 -7.47 5.66 1.60
C ARG A 102 -6.36 6.05 2.59
N ALA A 103 -5.54 5.09 3.00
CA ALA A 103 -4.46 5.34 3.95
C ALA A 103 -3.43 6.35 3.42
N LEU A 104 -3.16 6.35 2.12
CA LEU A 104 -2.22 7.29 1.49
C LEU A 104 -2.82 8.70 1.35
N GLU A 105 -4.12 8.83 1.06
CA GLU A 105 -4.85 10.11 1.08
C GLU A 105 -4.85 10.73 2.48
N GLU A 106 -5.05 9.92 3.53
CA GLU A 106 -4.97 10.33 4.94
C GLU A 106 -3.57 10.86 5.28
N GLU A 107 -2.52 10.12 4.90
CA GLU A 107 -1.14 10.49 5.21
C GLU A 107 -0.66 11.73 4.44
N LEU A 108 -1.02 11.83 3.15
CA LEU A 108 -0.67 12.99 2.31
C LEU A 108 -1.57 14.20 2.55
N LYS A 109 -2.70 14.03 3.25
CA LYS A 109 -3.73 15.05 3.46
C LYS A 109 -4.21 15.68 2.16
N ALA A 110 -4.27 14.86 1.11
CA ALA A 110 -4.63 15.28 -0.24
C ALA A 110 -5.30 14.12 -0.99
N PRO A 111 -6.30 14.40 -1.84
CA PRO A 111 -6.91 13.37 -2.67
C PRO A 111 -5.93 12.87 -3.74
N LEU A 112 -6.05 11.59 -4.08
CA LEU A 112 -5.23 10.95 -5.12
C LEU A 112 -6.02 10.81 -6.42
N LEU A 113 -5.38 11.15 -7.53
CA LEU A 113 -5.88 10.83 -8.86
C LEU A 113 -5.49 9.40 -9.21
N THR A 114 -6.47 8.50 -9.28
CA THR A 114 -6.26 7.10 -9.66
C THR A 114 -7.04 6.80 -10.93
N PRO A 115 -6.36 6.67 -12.10
CA PRO A 115 -7.02 6.23 -13.33
C PRO A 115 -7.62 4.83 -13.18
N GLU A 116 -8.70 4.54 -13.89
CA GLU A 116 -9.32 3.21 -13.91
C GLU A 116 -8.30 2.13 -14.35
N GLU A 117 -7.54 2.43 -15.39
CA GLU A 117 -6.48 1.57 -15.93
C GLU A 117 -5.10 1.87 -15.31
N CYS A 118 -5.05 2.15 -14.01
CA CYS A 118 -3.85 2.56 -13.28
C CYS A 118 -2.64 1.63 -13.44
N GLN A 119 -2.87 0.33 -13.67
CA GLN A 119 -1.81 -0.66 -13.87
C GLN A 119 -1.06 -0.50 -15.20
N PHE A 120 -1.70 0.10 -16.21
CA PHE A 120 -1.17 0.23 -17.56
C PHE A 120 -0.52 1.58 -17.83
N THR A 121 -0.56 2.53 -16.88
CA THR A 121 -0.03 3.89 -17.07
C THR A 121 1.43 3.91 -17.53
N GLY A 122 2.27 2.99 -17.05
CA GLY A 122 3.65 2.87 -17.50
C GLY A 122 3.78 2.45 -18.97
N ALA A 123 2.99 1.47 -19.41
CA ALA A 123 2.96 1.03 -20.80
C ALA A 123 2.39 2.11 -21.73
N LEU A 124 1.35 2.81 -21.28
CA LEU A 124 0.78 3.96 -21.99
C LEU A 124 1.83 5.08 -22.17
N GLY A 125 2.60 5.39 -21.13
CA GLY A 125 3.69 6.37 -21.21
C GLY A 125 4.74 6.00 -22.25
N ALA A 126 5.15 4.73 -22.30
CA ALA A 126 6.08 4.22 -23.31
C ALA A 126 5.51 4.36 -24.74
N ALA A 127 4.24 4.02 -24.95
CA ALA A 127 3.58 4.15 -26.25
C ALA A 127 3.47 5.61 -26.71
N LEU A 128 3.14 6.53 -25.79
CA LEU A 128 3.07 7.97 -26.07
C LEU A 128 4.43 8.56 -26.43
N LEU A 129 5.50 8.13 -25.74
CA LEU A 129 6.86 8.53 -26.08
C LEU A 129 7.24 8.06 -27.49
N ALA A 130 6.96 6.80 -27.83
CA ALA A 130 7.25 6.24 -29.14
C ALA A 130 6.49 6.92 -30.30
N ARG A 131 5.26 7.38 -30.05
CA ARG A 131 4.45 8.11 -31.05
C ARG A 131 5.03 9.49 -31.40
N ASN A 132 5.76 10.10 -30.47
CA ASN A 132 6.33 11.44 -30.62
C ASN A 132 7.81 11.41 -31.07
N LEU A 133 8.35 10.23 -31.37
CA LEU A 133 9.64 10.04 -32.05
C LEU A 133 9.44 10.07 -33.56
#